data_AF-A0A924RVE0-F1
#
_entry.id   AF-A0A924RVE0-F1
#
_cell.length_a   1.000
_cell.length_b   1.000
_cell.length_c   1.000
_cell.angle_alpha   90.00
_cell.angle_beta   90.00
_cell.angle_gamma   90.00
#
_symmetry.space_group_name_H-M   'P 1'
#
loop_
_entity.id
_entity.type
_entity.pdbx_description
1 polymer ?
#
loop_
_entity_poly.entity_id
_entity_poly.type
_entity_poly.pdbx_seq_one_letter_code
_entity_poly.pdbx_strand_id
1 'polypeptide(L)'
;PMNTITLRLPDFLQARLQSAAAANHRSVNKQATVLLEQALQTAPTAMNTDAQTRFNALMAIVQKARTEPVLDKRTDNEIMGYDDNGLPT
;
A
#
# COMPACT_ATOMS: atom_id res chain seq x y z
N PRO A 1 8.59 18.70 -24.60
CA PRO A 1 8.38 17.83 -25.79
C PRO A 1 7.44 16.69 -25.39
N MET A 2 6.36 16.44 -26.13
CA MET A 2 5.49 15.29 -25.85
C MET A 2 6.10 14.04 -26.50
N ASN A 3 6.48 13.06 -25.69
CA ASN A 3 6.94 11.77 -26.19
C ASN A 3 5.72 10.94 -26.61
N THR A 4 5.67 10.56 -27.89
CA THR A 4 4.62 9.69 -28.42
C THR A 4 5.05 8.24 -28.27
N ILE A 5 4.14 7.40 -27.77
CA ILE A 5 4.37 5.96 -27.58
C ILE A 5 3.29 5.21 -28.34
N THR A 6 3.66 4.19 -29.11
CA THR A 6 2.71 3.30 -29.79
C THR A 6 2.50 2.06 -28.96
N LEU A 7 1.29 1.87 -28.43
CA LEU A 7 0.92 0.69 -27.65
C LEU A 7 0.22 -0.33 -28.55
N ARG A 8 0.76 -1.55 -28.64
CA ARG A 8 0.09 -2.68 -29.29
C ARG A 8 -0.70 -3.45 -28.25
N LEU A 9 -2.02 -3.50 -28.40
CA LEU A 9 -2.93 -4.20 -27.51
C LEU A 9 -3.67 -5.30 -28.28
N PRO A 10 -3.98 -6.45 -27.65
CA PRO A 10 -4.99 -7.36 -28.15
C PRO A 10 -6.34 -6.65 -28.35
N ASP A 11 -7.11 -7.08 -29.35
CA ASP A 11 -8.37 -6.42 -29.75
C ASP A 11 -9.35 -6.24 -28.59
N PHE A 12 -9.45 -7.24 -27.71
CA PHE A 12 -10.34 -7.16 -26.55
C PHE A 12 -9.95 -6.03 -25.57
N LEU A 13 -8.66 -5.77 -25.39
CA LEU A 13 -8.17 -4.67 -24.54
C LEU A 13 -8.35 -3.32 -25.22
N GLN A 14 -8.20 -3.26 -26.54
CA GLN A 14 -8.48 -2.05 -27.30
C GLN A 14 -9.96 -1.66 -27.21
N ALA A 15 -10.88 -2.61 -27.39
CA ALA A 15 -12.31 -2.39 -27.24
C ALA A 15 -12.67 -1.96 -25.82
N ARG A 16 -12.09 -2.60 -24.80
CA ARG A 16 -12.30 -2.23 -23.40
C ARG A 16 -11.80 -0.82 -23.09
N LEU A 17 -10.64 -0.43 -23.61
CA LEU A 17 -10.09 0.91 -23.44
C LEU A 17 -10.98 1.98 -24.10
N GLN A 18 -11.48 1.72 -25.32
CA GLN A 18 -12.39 2.62 -26.02
C GLN A 18 -13.71 2.79 -25.27
N SER A 19 -14.31 1.68 -24.81
CA SER A 19 -15.53 1.71 -24.01
C SER A 19 -15.34 2.51 -22.71
N ALA A 20 -14.23 2.29 -22.00
CA ALA A 20 -13.91 3.05 -20.80
C ALA A 20 -13.70 4.54 -21.09
N ALA A 21 -13.06 4.89 -22.20
CA ALA A 21 -12.85 6.28 -22.60
C ALA A 21 -14.19 6.99 -22.87
N ALA A 22 -15.11 6.33 -23.59
CA ALA A 22 -16.45 6.83 -23.86
C ALA A 22 -17.26 7.03 -22.56
N ALA A 23 -17.27 6.04 -21.68
CA ALA A 23 -17.98 6.09 -20.41
C ALA A 23 -17.48 7.21 -19.48
N ASN A 24 -16.18 7.54 -19.56
CA ASN A 24 -15.57 8.61 -18.75
C ASN A 24 -15.49 9.96 -19.48
N HIS A 25 -16.12 10.11 -20.66
CA HIS A 25 -16.08 11.31 -21.50
C HIS A 25 -14.65 11.82 -21.76
N ARG A 26 -13.72 10.91 -22.06
CA ARG A 26 -12.31 11.20 -22.30
C ARG A 26 -11.87 10.70 -23.68
N SER A 27 -10.80 11.29 -24.21
CA SER A 27 -10.10 10.69 -25.34
C SER A 27 -9.42 9.39 -24.92
N VAL A 28 -9.24 8.48 -25.88
CA VAL A 28 -8.57 7.17 -25.65
C VAL A 28 -7.17 7.36 -25.04
N ASN A 29 -6.40 8.33 -25.55
CA ASN A 29 -5.08 8.65 -25.03
C ASN A 29 -5.13 9.12 -23.57
N LYS A 30 -6.06 10.02 -23.23
CA LYS A 30 -6.22 10.52 -21.86
C LYS A 30 -6.66 9.40 -20.91
N GLN A 31 -7.55 8.52 -21.36
CA GLN A 31 -7.97 7.38 -20.57
C GLN A 31 -6.83 6.39 -20.34
N ALA A 32 -6.00 6.14 -21.36
CA ALA A 32 -4.81 5.30 -21.22
C ALA A 32 -3.82 5.89 -20.20
N THR A 33 -3.56 7.20 -20.25
CA THR A 33 -2.73 7.89 -19.26
C THR A 33 -3.27 7.72 -17.85
N VAL A 34 -4.56 7.98 -17.62
CA VAL A 34 -5.17 7.85 -16.29
C VAL A 34 -5.09 6.42 -15.77
N LEU A 35 -5.34 5.42 -16.62
CA LEU A 35 -5.25 4.01 -16.21
C LEU A 35 -3.81 3.62 -15.85
N LEU A 36 -2.81 4.14 -16.58
CA LEU A 36 -1.40 3.92 -16.26
C LEU A 36 -1.02 4.62 -14.94
N GLU A 37 -1.46 5.85 -14.72
CA GLU A 37 -1.25 6.57 -13.45
C GLU A 37 -1.88 5.82 -12.26
N GLN A 38 -3.10 5.32 -12.43
CA GLN A 38 -3.78 4.51 -11.41
C GLN A 38 -3.04 3.21 -11.14
N ALA A 39 -2.55 2.52 -12.17
CA ALA A 39 -1.75 1.31 -12.04
C ALA A 39 -0.44 1.57 -11.28
N LEU A 40 0.21 2.72 -11.52
CA LEU A 40 1.42 3.13 -10.80
C LEU A 40 1.14 3.49 -9.34
N GLN A 41 -0.05 3.99 -9.02
CA GLN A 41 -0.48 4.27 -7.64
C GLN A 41 -0.92 3.01 -6.89
N THR A 42 -1.48 2.01 -7.60
CA THR A 42 -1.91 0.72 -7.01
C THR A 42 -0.82 -0.33 -6.96
N ALA A 43 0.25 -0.17 -7.76
CA ALA A 43 1.49 -0.87 -7.46
C ALA A 43 1.92 -0.42 -6.06
N PRO A 44 2.06 -1.33 -5.07
CA PRO A 44 2.67 -0.93 -3.83
C PRO A 44 4.04 -0.37 -4.18
N THR A 45 4.30 0.88 -3.80
CA THR A 45 5.64 1.49 -3.79
C THR A 45 6.62 0.75 -2.85
N ALA A 46 6.30 -0.47 -2.42
CA ALA A 46 7.20 -1.42 -1.80
C ALA A 46 7.73 -2.31 -2.92
N MET A 47 8.99 -2.18 -3.34
CA MET A 47 10.03 -3.03 -2.74
C MET A 47 11.46 -2.49 -2.93
N ASN A 48 11.66 -1.21 -3.25
CA ASN A 48 13.01 -0.63 -3.39
C ASN A 48 13.38 0.39 -2.31
N THR A 49 12.74 0.36 -1.14
CA THR A 49 13.40 0.94 0.04
C THR A 49 14.51 -0.02 0.47
N ASP A 50 15.73 0.48 0.47
CA ASP A 50 16.91 -0.20 0.99
C ASP A 50 16.63 -0.80 2.38
N ALA A 51 17.23 -1.96 2.67
CA ALA A 51 17.00 -2.68 3.93
C ALA A 51 17.28 -1.79 5.15
N GLN A 52 18.26 -0.88 5.04
CA GLN A 52 18.58 0.08 6.10
C GLN A 52 17.44 1.07 6.34
N THR A 53 16.78 1.54 5.29
CA THR A 53 15.65 2.48 5.41
C THR A 53 14.47 1.82 6.14
N ARG A 54 14.20 0.54 5.85
CA ARG A 54 13.14 -0.21 6.55
C ARG A 54 13.49 -0.45 8.01
N PHE A 55 14.74 -0.83 8.29
CA PHE A 55 15.23 -1.04 9.65
C PHE A 55 15.14 0.25 10.49
N ASN A 56 15.58 1.38 9.92
CA ASN A 56 15.50 2.67 10.58
C ASN A 56 14.05 3.09 10.88
N ALA A 57 13.12 2.83 9.94
CA ALA A 57 11.70 3.10 10.15
C ALA A 57 11.11 2.25 11.29
N LEU A 58 11.46 0.97 11.36
CA LEU A 58 11.04 0.08 12.46
C LEU A 58 11.59 0.57 13.80
N MET A 59 12.87 0.95 13.86
CA MET A 59 13.49 1.47 15.08
C MET A 59 12.86 2.79 15.55
N ALA A 60 12.45 3.67 14.62
CA ALA A 60 11.75 4.90 14.96
C ALA A 60 10.39 4.61 15.63
N ILE A 61 9.65 3.60 15.16
CA ILE A 61 8.38 3.18 15.76
C ILE A 61 8.59 2.63 17.16
N VAL A 62 9.59 1.74 17.33
CA VAL A 62 9.94 1.17 18.64
C VAL A 62 10.34 2.27 19.62
N GLN A 63 11.17 3.22 19.20
CA GLN A 63 11.60 4.31 20.06
C GLN A 63 10.44 5.21 20.49
N LYS A 64 9.52 5.51 19.58
CA LYS A 64 8.30 6.26 19.90
C LYS A 64 7.47 5.50 20.95
N ALA A 65 7.20 4.21 20.73
CA ALA A 65 6.41 3.39 21.65
C ALA A 65 7.03 3.33 23.05
N ARG A 66 8.36 3.31 23.16
CA ARG A 66 9.08 3.31 24.45
C ARG A 66 8.93 4.60 25.25
N THR A 67 8.65 5.73 24.58
CA THR A 67 8.50 7.03 25.26
C THR A 67 7.06 7.30 25.71
N GLU A 68 6.10 6.47 25.28
CA GLU A 68 4.70 6.60 25.70
C GLU A 68 4.54 6.15 27.16
N PRO A 69 3.64 6.77 27.93
CA PRO A 69 3.38 6.38 29.31
C PRO A 69 2.73 4.99 29.38
N VAL A 70 3.17 4.18 30.34
CA VAL A 70 2.55 2.88 30.65
C VAL A 70 1.20 3.12 31.34
N LEU A 71 0.11 2.87 30.61
CA LEU A 71 -1.26 3.05 31.12
C LEU A 71 -1.75 1.85 31.92
N ASP A 72 -1.34 0.65 31.53
CA ASP A 72 -1.69 -0.61 32.19
C ASP A 72 -0.41 -1.29 32.68
N LYS A 73 -0.37 -1.61 33.98
CA LYS A 73 0.79 -2.22 34.64
C LYS A 73 0.67 -3.74 34.75
N ARG A 74 -0.46 -4.30 34.32
CA ARG A 74 -0.63 -5.74 34.25
C ARG A 74 0.43 -6.33 33.33
N THR A 75 0.90 -7.50 33.71
CA THR A 75 1.80 -8.31 32.90
C THR A 75 1.09 -8.83 31.66
N ASP A 76 1.86 -9.26 30.67
CA ASP A 76 1.32 -9.82 29.42
C ASP A 76 0.30 -10.96 29.68
N ASN A 77 0.55 -11.79 30.70
CA ASN A 77 -0.33 -12.90 31.08
C ASN A 77 -1.64 -12.40 31.71
N GLU A 78 -1.57 -11.46 32.64
CA GLU A 78 -2.75 -10.87 33.28
C GLU A 78 -3.61 -10.07 32.28
N ILE A 79 -2.98 -9.48 31.26
CA ILE A 79 -3.71 -8.84 30.15
C ILE A 79 -4.48 -9.88 29.34
N MET A 80 -3.89 -11.06 29.13
CA MET A 80 -4.50 -12.19 28.42
C MET A 80 -5.49 -12.98 29.29
N GLY A 81 -5.62 -12.67 30.58
CA GLY A 81 -6.49 -13.38 31.52
C GLY A 81 -5.92 -14.69 32.03
N TYR A 82 -4.59 -14.86 31.96
CA TYR A 82 -3.89 -15.99 32.52
C TYR A 82 -3.29 -15.63 33.89
N ASP A 83 -3.36 -16.57 34.83
CA ASP A 83 -2.62 -16.48 36.09
C ASP A 83 -1.11 -16.76 35.91
N ASP A 84 -0.35 -16.70 37.00
CA ASP A 84 1.09 -16.98 37.02
C ASP A 84 1.45 -18.41 36.57
N ASN A 85 0.47 -19.32 36.49
CA ASN A 85 0.64 -20.69 36.03
C ASN A 85 0.19 -20.87 34.56
N GLY A 86 -0.24 -19.80 33.88
CA GLY A 86 -0.75 -19.85 32.52
C GLY A 86 -2.17 -20.42 32.42
N LEU A 87 -2.93 -20.45 33.51
CA LEU A 87 -4.29 -20.94 33.55
C LEU A 87 -5.29 -19.78 33.39
N PRO A 88 -6.37 -19.94 32.60
CA PRO A 88 -7.37 -18.90 32.44
C PRO A 88 -8.12 -18.67 33.75
N THR A 89 -8.21 -17.40 34.17
CA THR A 89 -9.00 -16.94 35.33
C THR A 89 -10.35 -16.37 34.94
#